data_AF-A0A7G6T0M8-F1
#
_entry.id   AF-A0A7G6T0M8-F1
#
_cell.length_a   1.000
_cell.length_b   1.000
_cell.length_c   1.000
_cell.angle_alpha   90.00
_cell.angle_beta   90.00
_cell.angle_gamma   90.00
#
_symmetry.space_group_name_H-M   'P 1'
#
loop_
_entity.id
_entity.type
_entity.pdbx_description
1 polymer ?
#
loop_
_entity_poly.entity_id
_entity_poly.type
_entity_poly.pdbx_seq_one_letter_code
_entity_poly.pdbx_strand_id
1 'polypeptide(L)' 'MADEQDEARTKQIDFIVRRLVAEAGITEAQARDLVAILGAYSWSSLLREARMIKGR' A
#
# COMPACT_ATOMS: atom_id res chain seq x y z
N MET A 1 20.60 -2.18 15.24
CA MET A 1 19.34 -1.51 15.67
C MET A 1 18.64 -0.77 14.52
N ALA A 2 19.30 -0.46 13.40
CA ALA A 2 18.64 0.11 12.21
C ALA A 2 17.94 -0.96 11.36
N ASP A 3 18.55 -2.14 11.23
CA ASP A 3 18.09 -3.21 10.32
C ASP A 3 16.69 -3.75 10.68
N GLU A 4 16.35 -3.78 11.97
CA GLU A 4 15.06 -4.31 12.45
C GLU A 4 13.89 -3.35 12.18
N GLN A 5 14.13 -2.03 12.21
CA GLN A 5 13.10 -1.05 11.86
C GLN A 5 12.83 -1.02 10.36
N ASP A 6 13.87 -1.15 9.54
CA ASP A 6 13.74 -1.21 8.09
C ASP A 6 13.03 -2.51 7.66
N GLU A 7 13.31 -3.64 8.31
CA GLU A 7 12.61 -4.89 8.07
C GLU A 7 11.13 -4.81 8.51
N ALA A 8 10.85 -4.26 9.69
CA ALA A 8 9.49 -4.09 10.19
C ALA A 8 8.66 -3.18 9.27
N ARG A 9 9.25 -2.11 8.77
CA ARG A 9 8.63 -1.19 7.81
C ARG A 9 8.36 -1.87 6.47
N THR A 10 9.28 -2.69 6.00
CA THR A 10 9.10 -3.47 4.76
C THR A 10 7.94 -4.45 4.88
N LYS A 11 7.88 -5.20 5.99
CA LYS A 11 6.76 -6.12 6.27
C LYS A 11 5.42 -5.39 6.38
N GLN A 12 5.41 -4.20 6.97
CA GLN A 12 4.22 -3.35 7.03
C GLN A 12 3.75 -2.92 5.64
N ILE A 13 4.67 -2.47 4.78
CA ILE A 13 4.37 -2.08 3.40
C ILE A 13 3.81 -3.26 2.61
N ASP A 14 4.44 -4.43 2.70
CA ASP A 14 3.98 -5.63 2.00
C ASP A 14 2.57 -6.07 2.45
N PHE A 15 2.27 -5.96 3.75
CA PHE A 15 0.94 -6.24 4.25
C PHE A 15 -0.11 -5.28 3.67
N ILE A 16 0.20 -3.98 3.63
CA ILE A 16 -0.68 -2.95 3.07
C ILE A 16 -0.91 -3.17 1.57
N VAL A 17 0.16 -3.48 0.82
CA VAL A 17 0.10 -3.76 -0.63
C VAL A 17 -0.83 -4.95 -0.90
N ARG A 18 -0.63 -6.08 -0.21
CA ARG A 18 -1.47 -7.27 -0.36
C ARG A 18 -2.94 -6.97 -0.04
N ARG A 19 -3.18 -6.19 1.02
CA ARG A 19 -4.53 -5.79 1.40
C ARG A 19 -5.18 -4.87 0.36
N LEU A 20 -4.43 -3.96 -0.26
CA LEU A 20 -4.96 -3.08 -1.32
C LEU A 20 -5.34 -3.87 -2.56
N VAL A 21 -4.52 -4.84 -2.95
CA VAL A 21 -4.82 -5.73 -4.08
C VAL A 21 -6.11 -6.51 -3.80
N ALA A 22 -6.25 -7.08 -2.61
CA ALA A 22 -7.44 -7.85 -2.25
C ALA A 22 -8.72 -6.99 -2.17
N GLU A 23 -8.65 -5.82 -1.52
CA GLU A 23 -9.84 -5.00 -1.20
C GLU A 23 -10.24 -4.05 -2.33
N ALA A 24 -9.26 -3.48 -3.03
CA ALA A 24 -9.51 -2.55 -4.14
C ALA A 24 -9.45 -3.23 -5.50
N GLY A 25 -8.82 -4.42 -5.61
CA GLY A 25 -8.69 -5.14 -6.88
C GLY A 25 -7.79 -4.44 -7.90
N ILE A 26 -6.81 -3.66 -7.43
CA ILE A 26 -5.74 -3.08 -8.24
C ILE A 26 -4.53 -4.04 -8.31
N THR A 27 -3.60 -3.79 -9.21
CA THR A 27 -2.36 -4.60 -9.30
C THR A 27 -1.40 -4.31 -8.15
N GLU A 28 -0.51 -5.24 -7.83
CA GLU A 28 0.55 -5.03 -6.84
C GLU A 28 1.44 -3.83 -7.16
N ALA A 29 1.73 -3.59 -8.44
CA ALA A 29 2.54 -2.44 -8.88
C ALA A 29 1.84 -1.12 -8.53
N GLN A 30 0.56 -1.00 -8.87
CA GLN A 30 -0.26 0.17 -8.53
C GLN A 30 -0.37 0.37 -7.01
N ALA A 31 -0.49 -0.72 -6.24
CA ALA A 31 -0.54 -0.64 -4.79
C ALA A 31 0.79 -0.18 -4.18
N ARG A 32 1.93 -0.66 -4.70
CA ARG A 32 3.27 -0.21 -4.27
C ARG A 32 3.50 1.26 -4.59
N ASP A 33 3.12 1.71 -5.79
CA ASP A 33 3.22 3.12 -6.18
C ASP A 33 2.39 4.01 -5.26
N LEU A 34 1.17 3.57 -4.93
CA LEU A 34 0.29 4.26 -3.99
C LEU A 34 0.91 4.44 -2.61
N VAL A 35 1.47 3.36 -2.06
CA VAL A 35 2.14 3.40 -0.75
C VAL A 35 3.42 4.23 -0.80
N ALA A 36 4.15 4.24 -1.92
CA ALA A 36 5.33 5.07 -2.09
C ALA A 36 4.99 6.57 -2.13
N ILE A 37 3.87 6.96 -2.76
CA ILE A 37 3.45 8.35 -2.90
C ILE A 37 2.78 8.87 -1.61
N LEU A 38 1.87 8.11 -1.02
CA LEU A 38 1.04 8.56 0.10
C LEU A 38 1.58 8.13 1.47
N GLY A 39 2.50 7.16 1.48
CA GLY A 39 2.93 6.48 2.69
C GLY A 39 1.92 5.46 3.22
N ALA A 40 2.35 4.72 4.24
CA ALA A 40 1.58 3.68 4.91
C ALA A 40 0.67 4.19 6.05
N TYR A 41 0.44 5.50 6.14
CA TYR A 41 -0.10 6.15 7.34
C TYR A 41 -1.63 6.11 7.45
N SER A 42 -2.35 6.09 6.32
CA SER A 42 -3.81 6.19 6.30
C SER A 42 -4.43 5.20 5.32
N TRP A 43 -5.02 4.14 5.88
CA TRP A 43 -5.71 3.10 5.11
C TRP A 43 -6.90 3.64 4.30
N SER A 44 -7.68 4.56 4.85
CA SER A 44 -8.84 5.17 4.17
C SER A 44 -8.42 5.97 2.93
N SER A 45 -7.30 6.68 3.01
CA SER A 45 -6.75 7.43 1.87
C SER A 45 -6.25 6.49 0.77
N LEU A 46 -5.50 5.44 1.15
CA LEU A 46 -5.02 4.43 0.21
C LEU A 46 -6.17 3.72 -0.52
N LEU A 47 -7.23 3.33 0.19
CA LEU A 47 -8.39 2.69 -0.41
C LEU A 47 -9.16 3.61 -1.36
N ARG A 48 -9.30 4.89 -1.02
CA ARG A 48 -10.00 5.86 -1.88
C ARG A 48 -9.27 5.99 -3.21
N GLU A 49 -7.96 6.23 -3.17
CA GLU A 49 -7.17 6.39 -4.39
C GLU A 49 -7.09 5.08 -5.20
N ALA A 50 -6.95 3.93 -4.54
CA ALA A 50 -6.95 2.63 -5.21
C ALA A 50 -8.27 2.37 -5.98
N ARG A 51 -9.42 2.76 -5.41
CA ARG A 51 -10.71 2.66 -6.10
C ARG A 51 -10.82 3.63 -7.28
N MET A 52 -10.23 4.82 -7.18
CA MET A 52 -10.18 5.76 -8.31
C MET A 52 -9.29 5.25 -9.46
N ILE A 53 -8.20 4.54 -9.15
CA ILE A 53 -7.34 3.91 -10.17
C ILE A 53 -8.10 2.79 -10.89
N LYS A 54 -8.82 1.92 -10.17
CA LYS A 54 -9.58 0.81 -10.78
C LYS A 54 -10.79 1.26 -11.60
N GLY A 55 -11.44 2.35 -11.18
CA GLY A 55 -12.61 2.89 -11.89
C GLY A 55 -12.27 3.59 -13.21
N ARG A 56 -10.99 3.65 -13.58
CA ARG A 56 -10.48 4.20 -14.82
C ARG A 56 -10.15 3.09 -15.81
#